data_AF-A0A8R1EY24-F1
#
_entry.id   AF-A0A8R1EY24-F1
#
_cell.length_a   1.000
_cell.length_b   1.000
_cell.length_c   1.000
_cell.angle_alpha   90.00
_cell.angle_beta   90.00
_cell.angle_gamma   90.00
#
_symmetry.space_group_name_H-M   'P 1'
#
loop_
_entity.id
_entity.type
_entity.pdbx_description
1 polymer ?
#
loop_
_entity_poly.entity_id
_entity_poly.type
_entity_poly.pdbx_seq_one_letter_code
_entity_poly.pdbx_strand_id
1 'polypeptide(L)'
;MLLGPTKFPDIDECRGYKAVCDRNAWCVNEIGSYRCECMASYRGDGKHCTYVGLGRSSINCQDCSPDATCMNGVCQCKEGYEGDGFNCTGTGGLQTRSIRTVEDAATLATRESL
;
A
#
# COMPACT_ATOMS: atom_id res chain seq x y z
N MET A 1 -52.87 -8.71 -13.13
CA MET A 1 -52.10 -7.90 -12.18
C MET A 1 -51.90 -8.75 -10.94
N LEU A 2 -50.69 -9.27 -10.70
CA LEU A 2 -50.40 -10.07 -9.51
C LEU A 2 -49.62 -9.20 -8.52
N LEU A 3 -50.14 -9.15 -7.30
CA LEU A 3 -49.59 -8.45 -6.14
C LEU A 3 -48.30 -9.15 -5.69
N GLY A 4 -47.15 -8.45 -5.74
CA GLY A 4 -45.89 -8.87 -5.13
C GLY A 4 -45.60 -8.06 -3.87
N PRO A 5 -44.79 -8.56 -2.91
CA PRO A 5 -44.52 -7.88 -1.65
C PRO A 5 -43.96 -6.49 -1.93
N THR A 6 -44.40 -5.49 -1.19
CA THR A 6 -44.03 -4.08 -1.33
C THR A 6 -42.51 -3.92 -1.45
N LYS A 7 -42.01 -3.69 -2.67
CA LYS A 7 -40.62 -3.35 -2.89
C LYS A 7 -40.41 -1.91 -2.41
N PHE A 8 -40.05 -1.76 -1.15
CA PHE A 8 -39.56 -0.49 -0.64
C PHE A 8 -38.28 -0.12 -1.42
N PRO A 9 -38.15 1.12 -1.92
CA PRO A 9 -36.90 1.57 -2.50
C PRO A 9 -35.80 1.49 -1.44
N ASP A 10 -34.64 1.04 -1.87
CA ASP A 10 -33.44 0.99 -1.05
C ASP A 10 -33.08 2.40 -0.53
N ILE A 11 -32.66 2.48 0.72
CA ILE A 11 -32.26 3.74 1.35
C ILE A 11 -30.75 3.88 1.13
N ASP A 12 -30.31 4.95 0.46
CA ASP A 12 -28.88 5.20 0.30
C ASP A 12 -28.30 5.87 1.56
N GLU A 13 -27.79 5.07 2.51
CA GLU A 13 -27.23 5.60 3.75
C GLU A 13 -25.98 6.48 3.52
N CYS A 14 -25.28 6.27 2.41
CA CYS A 14 -24.08 7.03 2.05
C CYS A 14 -24.37 8.48 1.64
N ARG A 15 -25.58 8.77 1.14
CA ARG A 15 -25.99 10.14 0.77
C ARG A 15 -26.67 10.89 1.92
N GLY A 16 -27.28 10.17 2.86
CA GLY A 16 -28.11 10.75 3.92
C GLY A 16 -27.37 11.11 5.21
N TYR A 17 -26.35 10.33 5.59
CA TYR A 17 -25.75 10.42 6.92
C TYR A 17 -24.24 10.67 6.82
N LYS A 18 -23.80 11.92 7.05
CA LYS A 18 -22.38 12.32 6.92
C LYS A 18 -21.40 11.68 7.93
N ALA A 19 -21.82 10.69 8.73
CA ALA A 19 -21.02 10.05 9.76
C ALA A 19 -21.18 8.53 9.82
N VAL A 20 -21.64 7.87 8.75
CA VAL A 20 -21.82 6.40 8.79
C VAL A 20 -20.48 5.67 8.78
N CYS A 21 -19.49 6.14 8.03
CA CYS A 21 -18.17 5.52 7.96
C CYS A 21 -17.12 6.39 8.63
N ASP A 22 -15.94 5.80 8.91
CA ASP A 22 -14.76 6.57 9.29
C ASP A 22 -14.48 7.65 8.23
N ARG A 23 -13.89 8.77 8.65
CA ARG A 23 -13.47 9.84 7.73
C ARG A 23 -12.45 9.38 6.68
N ASN A 24 -11.72 8.31 6.97
CA ASN A 24 -10.74 7.67 6.09
C ASN A 24 -11.30 6.38 5.48
N ALA A 25 -12.62 6.27 5.30
CA ALA A 25 -13.29 5.18 4.63
C ALA A 25 -14.24 5.67 3.52
N TRP A 26 -14.40 4.85 2.50
CA TRP A 26 -15.45 4.96 1.50
C TRP A 26 -16.72 4.29 2.00
N CYS A 27 -17.86 4.93 1.78
CA CYS A 27 -19.17 4.31 1.97
C CYS A 27 -19.64 3.70 0.65
N VAL A 28 -20.04 2.43 0.69
CA VAL A 28 -20.61 1.72 -0.46
C VAL A 28 -22.03 1.31 -0.12
N ASN A 29 -23.00 1.86 -0.86
CA ASN A 29 -24.40 1.51 -0.72
C ASN A 29 -24.68 0.12 -1.32
N GLU A 30 -25.44 -0.71 -0.61
CA GLU A 30 -25.85 -2.05 -1.03
C GLU A 30 -27.37 -2.17 -0.94
N ILE A 31 -27.97 -3.13 -1.64
CA ILE A 31 -29.43 -3.30 -1.54
C ILE A 31 -29.77 -3.83 -0.15
N GLY A 32 -30.46 -3.01 0.66
CA GLY A 32 -30.89 -3.31 2.01
C GLY A 32 -29.84 -3.07 3.10
N SER A 33 -28.68 -2.48 2.76
CA SER A 33 -27.60 -2.19 3.71
C SER A 33 -26.56 -1.23 3.10
N TYR A 34 -25.49 -0.96 3.83
CA TYR A 34 -24.27 -0.35 3.33
C TYR A 34 -23.06 -1.03 3.96
N ARG A 35 -21.88 -0.82 3.35
CA ARG A 35 -20.60 -1.21 3.94
C ARG A 35 -19.61 -0.06 3.88
N CYS A 36 -18.67 -0.06 4.81
CA CYS A 36 -17.58 0.91 4.87
C CYS A 36 -16.27 0.21 4.51
N GLU A 37 -15.48 0.80 3.62
CA GLU A 37 -14.17 0.27 3.21
C GLU A 37 -13.11 1.32 3.49
N CYS A 38 -12.09 1.00 4.31
CA CYS A 38 -11.00 1.94 4.54
C CYS A 38 -10.32 2.35 3.22
N MET A 39 -9.95 3.62 3.11
CA MET A 39 -9.24 4.17 1.97
C MET A 39 -7.85 3.52 1.83
N ALA A 40 -7.23 3.70 0.65
CA ALA A 40 -5.86 3.25 0.42
C ALA A 40 -4.92 3.75 1.54
N SER A 41 -4.00 2.88 1.98
CA SER A 41 -3.08 3.15 3.10
C SER A 41 -3.72 3.18 4.49
N TYR A 42 -4.98 2.78 4.63
CA TYR A 42 -5.66 2.59 5.91
C TYR A 42 -6.16 1.16 6.10
N ARG A 43 -6.28 0.72 7.36
CA ARG A 43 -6.87 -0.57 7.74
C ARG A 43 -7.84 -0.45 8.90
N GLY A 44 -8.79 -1.38 8.94
CA GLY A 44 -9.77 -1.51 10.01
C GLY A 44 -11.09 -2.07 9.49
N ASP A 45 -12.18 -1.81 10.20
CA ASP A 45 -13.53 -2.29 9.89
C ASP A 45 -14.36 -1.30 9.05
N GLY A 46 -13.73 -0.22 8.56
CA GLY A 46 -14.39 0.86 7.83
C GLY A 46 -15.12 1.89 8.72
N LYS A 47 -15.32 1.58 10.01
CA LYS A 47 -15.83 2.50 11.04
C LYS A 47 -14.70 3.12 11.87
N HIS A 48 -13.59 2.40 11.99
CA HIS A 48 -12.32 2.86 12.51
C HIS A 48 -11.22 2.49 11.53
N CYS A 49 -10.62 3.49 10.89
CA CYS A 49 -9.54 3.29 9.94
C CYS A 49 -8.25 3.92 10.45
N THR A 50 -7.21 3.09 10.63
CA THR A 50 -5.88 3.53 11.07
C THR A 50 -4.93 3.60 9.89
N TYR A 51 -4.12 4.65 9.83
CA TYR A 51 -3.10 4.79 8.79
C TYR A 51 -2.02 3.72 8.97
N VAL A 52 -1.72 3.00 7.90
CA VAL A 52 -0.74 1.91 7.90
C VAL A 52 0.46 2.15 6.97
N GLY A 53 0.39 3.11 6.03
CA GLY A 53 1.52 3.47 5.15
C GLY A 53 1.20 3.43 3.65
N LEU A 54 2.06 4.04 2.81
CA LEU A 54 1.85 4.20 1.36
C LEU A 54 2.16 2.95 0.51
N GLY A 55 2.71 1.90 1.12
CA GLY A 55 2.98 0.62 0.46
C GLY A 55 1.77 -0.31 0.41
N ARG A 56 1.93 -1.48 -0.20
CA ARG A 56 0.84 -2.45 -0.28
C ARG A 56 0.75 -3.26 1.01
N SER A 57 -0.46 -3.51 1.48
CA SER A 57 -0.68 -4.09 2.81
C SER A 57 -0.80 -5.61 2.78
N SER A 58 -0.01 -6.33 3.58
CA SER A 58 -0.19 -7.76 3.89
C SER A 58 -0.47 -7.98 5.38
N ILE A 59 -1.26 -8.99 5.71
CA ILE A 59 -1.41 -9.44 7.11
C ILE A 59 -0.15 -10.21 7.54
N ASN A 60 0.47 -10.93 6.61
CA ASN A 60 1.72 -11.64 6.84
C ASN A 60 2.90 -10.88 6.21
N CYS A 61 3.81 -10.37 7.04
CA CYS A 61 5.00 -9.68 6.57
C CYS A 61 5.96 -10.57 5.74
N GLN A 62 5.80 -11.89 5.79
CA GLN A 62 6.58 -12.81 4.96
C GLN A 62 6.22 -12.71 3.48
N ASP A 63 5.06 -12.16 3.14
CA ASP A 63 4.66 -11.97 1.75
C ASP A 63 5.33 -10.74 1.12
N CYS A 64 5.88 -9.83 1.94
CA CYS A 64 6.58 -8.66 1.46
C CYS A 64 7.84 -9.06 0.67
N SER A 65 8.24 -8.21 -0.27
CA SER A 65 9.53 -8.34 -0.93
C SER A 65 10.65 -8.40 0.11
N PRO A 66 11.72 -9.21 -0.08
CA PRO A 66 12.90 -9.15 0.76
C PRO A 66 13.56 -7.75 0.76
N ASP A 67 13.32 -6.96 -0.28
CA ASP A 67 13.79 -5.57 -0.43
C ASP A 67 12.76 -4.55 0.06
N ALA A 68 11.75 -4.97 0.83
CA ALA A 68 10.81 -4.09 1.51
C ALA A 68 11.00 -4.12 3.04
N THR A 69 10.54 -3.07 3.70
CA THR A 69 10.29 -3.00 5.14
C THR A 69 8.82 -3.32 5.41
N CYS A 70 8.53 -4.05 6.49
CA CYS A 70 7.17 -4.29 6.94
C CYS A 70 6.89 -3.47 8.20
N MET A 71 5.96 -2.50 8.12
CA MET A 71 5.50 -1.72 9.27
C MET A 71 3.99 -1.80 9.36
N ASN A 72 3.45 -2.30 10.49
CA ASN A 72 2.00 -2.48 10.70
C ASN A 72 1.30 -3.24 9.54
N GLY A 73 2.00 -4.20 8.94
CA GLY A 73 1.48 -4.97 7.81
C GLY A 73 1.45 -4.20 6.49
N VAL A 74 2.24 -3.13 6.34
CA VAL A 74 2.51 -2.49 5.05
C VAL A 74 3.91 -2.82 4.60
N CYS A 75 3.99 -3.41 3.41
CA CYS A 75 5.22 -3.66 2.70
C CYS A 75 5.60 -2.40 1.93
N GLN A 76 6.70 -1.75 2.31
CA GLN A 76 7.21 -0.57 1.63
C GLN A 76 8.64 -0.82 1.16
N CYS A 77 8.92 -0.66 -0.13
CA CYS A 77 10.26 -0.85 -0.67
C CYS A 77 11.29 -0.02 0.11
N LYS A 78 12.44 -0.63 0.39
CA LYS A 78 13.58 0.03 1.04
C LYS A 78 14.11 1.15 0.15
N GLU A 79 14.89 2.04 0.73
CA GLU A 79 15.57 3.10 -0.01
C GLU A 79 16.41 2.51 -1.17
N GLY A 80 16.29 3.10 -2.36
CA GLY A 80 16.94 2.59 -3.59
C GLY A 80 16.16 1.48 -4.31
N TYR A 81 14.94 1.18 -3.88
CA TYR A 81 14.04 0.23 -4.55
C TYR A 81 12.67 0.86 -4.81
N GLU A 82 12.05 0.50 -5.93
CA GLU A 82 10.71 0.95 -6.31
C GLU A 82 9.81 -0.25 -6.61
N GLY A 83 8.50 -0.05 -6.40
CA GLY A 83 7.49 -1.07 -6.68
C GLY A 83 6.35 -1.00 -5.68
N ASP A 84 5.61 -2.10 -5.56
CA ASP A 84 4.41 -2.18 -4.72
C ASP A 84 4.69 -2.71 -3.31
N GLY A 85 5.94 -3.03 -2.97
CA GLY A 85 6.31 -3.62 -1.68
C GLY A 85 6.27 -5.15 -1.64
N PHE A 86 5.57 -5.81 -2.57
CA PHE A 86 5.67 -7.27 -2.79
C PHE A 86 6.70 -7.59 -3.86
N ASN A 87 6.79 -6.74 -4.88
CA ASN A 87 7.84 -6.71 -5.88
C ASN A 87 8.54 -5.36 -5.79
N CYS A 88 9.80 -5.38 -5.37
CA CYS A 88 10.65 -4.20 -5.31
C CYS A 88 11.82 -4.44 -6.27
N THR A 89 12.05 -3.51 -7.17
CA THR A 89 13.18 -3.54 -8.11
C THR A 89 14.15 -2.43 -7.76
N GLY A 90 15.43 -2.76 -7.71
CA GLY A 90 16.47 -1.77 -7.44
C GLY A 90 16.46 -0.71 -8.54
N THR A 91 16.34 0.56 -8.16
CA THR A 91 16.19 1.67 -9.11
C THR A 91 17.51 2.08 -9.74
N GLY A 92 18.47 1.17 -9.95
CA GLY A 92 19.78 1.47 -10.53
C GLY A 92 20.56 2.61 -9.84
N GLY A 93 20.06 3.14 -8.72
CA GLY A 93 20.71 4.12 -7.89
C GLY A 93 21.96 3.44 -7.41
N LEU A 94 23.11 3.98 -7.81
CA LEU A 94 24.43 3.53 -7.46
C LEU A 94 24.38 2.91 -6.07
N GLN A 95 24.40 1.56 -6.02
CA GLN A 95 25.11 0.96 -4.92
C GLN A 95 26.47 1.61 -5.04
N THR A 96 26.78 2.55 -4.14
CA THR A 96 28.18 2.81 -3.81
C THR A 96 28.65 1.41 -3.47
N ARG A 97 29.28 0.74 -4.45
CA ARG A 97 29.88 -0.57 -4.25
C ARG A 97 30.51 -0.43 -2.90
N SER A 98 30.09 -1.24 -1.91
CA SER A 98 30.83 -1.31 -0.67
C SER A 98 32.26 -1.48 -1.12
N ILE A 99 33.05 -0.42 -0.99
CA ILE A 99 34.48 -0.44 -1.23
C ILE A 99 34.92 -1.35 -0.11
N ARG A 100 34.95 -2.65 -0.40
CA ARG A 100 35.63 -3.63 0.40
C ARG A 100 37.08 -3.24 0.22
N THR A 101 37.53 -2.45 1.19
CA THR A 101 38.89 -1.96 1.41
C THR A 101 39.40 -0.89 0.45
N VAL A 102 40.13 0.05 1.04
CA VAL A 102 40.77 1.23 0.46
C VAL A 102 41.94 0.90 -0.49
N GLU A 103 41.96 -0.28 -1.12
CA GLU A 103 43.15 -0.81 -1.81
C GLU A 103 43.07 -0.81 -3.35
N ASP A 104 41.89 -0.58 -3.95
CA ASP A 104 41.73 -0.67 -5.41
C ASP A 104 41.79 0.67 -6.17
N ALA A 105 42.18 1.77 -5.52
CA ALA A 105 42.30 3.08 -6.18
C ALA A 105 43.58 3.24 -7.03
N ALA A 106 44.55 2.33 -6.93
CA ALA A 106 45.86 2.47 -7.59
C ALA A 106 45.97 1.82 -8.97
N THR A 107 45.04 0.94 -9.37
CA THR A 107 45.21 0.06 -10.55
C THR A 107 44.46 0.51 -11.81
N LEU A 108 43.61 1.53 -11.71
CA LEU A 108 42.83 2.05 -12.86
C LEU A 108 43.42 3.31 -13.52
N ALA A 109 44.51 3.88 -12.97
CA ALA A 109 45.11 5.12 -13.47
C ALA A 109 46.34 4.93 -14.39
N THR A 110 46.64 3.72 -14.86
CA THR A 110 47.84 3.47 -15.71
C THR A 110 47.54 2.95 -17.12
N ARG A 111 46.29 2.98 -17.60
CA ARG A 111 45.95 2.53 -18.97
C ARG A 111 45.47 3.63 -19.93
N GLU A 112 45.69 4.90 -19.60
CA GLU A 112 45.51 6.01 -20.54
C GLU A 112 46.67 7.02 -20.44
N SER A 113 47.83 6.68 -21.01
CA SER A 113 48.77 7.62 -21.67
C SER A 113 50.13 6.95 -21.92
N LEU A 114 50.42 6.70 -23.21
CA LEU A 114 51.74 6.40 -23.83
C LEU A 114 52.49 5.13 -23.41
#